data_AF-A0A6N7LVI3-F1
#
_entry.id   AF-A0A6N7LVI3-F1
#
_cell.length_a   1.000
_cell.length_b   1.000
_cell.length_c   1.000
_cell.angle_alpha   90.00
_cell.angle_beta   90.00
_cell.angle_gamma   90.00
#
_symmetry.space_group_name_H-M   'P 1'
#
loop_
_entity.id
_entity.type
_entity.pdbx_description
1 polymer ?
#
loop_
_entity_poly.entity_id
_entity_poly.type
_entity_poly.pdbx_seq_one_letter_code
_entity_poly.pdbx_strand_id
1 'polypeptide(L)'
;MARAKKAAAKKTAARKPAAKKTAAAKAPALPKSVTNAEAGVKLQQKVVEQAQKKVAQAQTKQDKHRAKVDGENAKLAKLRADTAAKRDKAKAKPTAAAKRAVDAARGKMNTVRLKLQDIRAEAKLIRAEIQAAKKVVAREVKKLRTAERNLKTKLREHERKLAKKVKAEQKKAEAKAKAAAKREAAKAKRAAKKKSAAPKRKKAAAKKAATKKAPAKKKAATKKAAVRKAPAKKAARKKRPAAKAKSAS
;
A
#
# COMPACT_ATOMS: atom_id res chain seq x y z
N MET A 1 46.29 69.65 18.00
CA MET A 1 45.50 70.66 17.25
C MET A 1 44.06 70.21 17.13
N ALA A 2 43.13 71.08 17.51
CA ALA A 2 41.70 70.89 17.34
C ALA A 2 41.25 71.14 15.89
N ARG A 3 40.17 70.45 15.47
CA ARG A 3 39.01 70.95 14.69
C ARG A 3 38.20 69.73 14.20
N ALA A 4 37.07 69.42 14.83
CA ALA A 4 35.72 69.95 14.54
C ALA A 4 35.13 69.35 13.23
N LYS A 5 34.10 68.48 13.31
CA LYS A 5 32.65 68.79 13.47
C LYS A 5 31.94 68.89 12.11
N LYS A 6 31.06 67.94 11.76
CA LYS A 6 29.66 68.22 11.38
C LYS A 6 28.82 66.96 11.14
N ALA A 7 27.54 67.15 11.44
CA ALA A 7 26.47 66.17 11.55
C ALA A 7 25.47 66.24 10.37
N ALA A 8 24.52 65.29 10.40
CA ALA A 8 23.25 65.20 9.68
C ALA A 8 23.34 64.76 8.19
N ALA A 9 22.47 63.90 7.65
CA ALA A 9 21.05 63.74 7.95
C ALA A 9 20.54 62.30 7.69
N LYS A 10 19.59 61.87 8.51
CA LYS A 10 18.67 60.75 8.24
C LYS A 10 17.84 61.06 6.99
N LYS A 11 17.79 60.14 6.02
CA LYS A 11 16.61 59.98 5.14
C LYS A 11 16.05 58.56 5.31
N THR A 12 14.91 58.52 5.97
CA THR A 12 13.94 57.42 5.98
C THR A 12 13.39 57.19 4.57
N ALA A 13 13.60 55.99 4.03
CA ALA A 13 12.81 55.47 2.92
C ALA A 13 12.19 54.15 3.35
N ALA A 14 10.87 54.08 3.27
CA ALA A 14 10.00 53.07 3.84
C ALA A 14 10.35 51.65 3.37
N ARG A 15 10.70 50.77 4.32
CA ARG A 15 10.68 49.32 4.11
C ARG A 15 9.23 48.90 3.87
N LYS A 16 8.91 48.56 2.61
CA LYS A 16 7.69 47.80 2.26
C LYS A 16 7.60 46.58 3.20
N PRO A 17 6.48 46.36 3.91
CA PRO A 17 6.30 45.12 4.63
C PRO A 17 6.19 44.00 3.60
N ALA A 18 7.11 43.03 3.69
CA ALA A 18 7.06 41.81 2.92
C ALA A 18 5.67 41.19 3.04
N ALA A 19 5.02 40.98 1.90
CA ALA A 19 3.79 40.21 1.82
C ALA A 19 4.03 38.90 2.58
N LYS A 20 3.35 38.72 3.71
CA LYS A 20 3.27 37.44 4.39
C LYS A 20 2.76 36.47 3.36
N LYS A 21 3.66 35.65 2.80
CA LYS A 21 3.30 34.45 2.07
C LYS A 21 2.34 33.72 2.99
N THR A 22 1.08 33.68 2.61
CA THR A 22 0.11 32.74 3.14
C THR A 22 0.78 31.39 3.01
N ALA A 23 1.21 30.84 4.15
CA ALA A 23 1.68 29.49 4.20
C ALA A 23 0.55 28.65 3.64
N ALA A 24 0.72 28.18 2.40
CA ALA A 24 -0.16 27.19 1.81
C ALA A 24 -0.35 26.13 2.88
N ALA A 25 -1.59 25.97 3.33
CA ALA A 25 -1.93 25.03 4.39
C ALA A 25 -1.33 23.69 3.98
N LYS A 26 -0.21 23.34 4.63
CA LYS A 26 0.57 22.16 4.31
C LYS A 26 -0.42 21.02 4.46
N ALA A 27 -0.74 20.34 3.35
CA ALA A 27 -1.65 19.21 3.37
C ALA A 27 -1.27 18.32 4.56
N PRO A 28 -2.22 17.92 5.43
CA PRO A 28 -1.89 17.20 6.64
C PRO A 28 -1.05 15.99 6.23
N ALA A 29 0.21 15.98 6.68
CA ALA A 29 1.17 14.97 6.30
C ALA A 29 0.54 13.60 6.54
N LEU A 30 0.61 12.72 5.53
CA LEU A 30 0.05 11.38 5.63
C LEU A 30 0.60 10.72 6.91
N PRO A 31 -0.26 10.02 7.68
CA PRO A 31 0.17 9.39 8.91
C PRO A 31 1.26 8.37 8.57
N LYS A 32 2.26 8.24 9.46
CA LYS A 32 3.39 7.31 9.30
C LYS A 32 2.95 5.90 8.91
N SER A 33 1.78 5.46 9.36
CA SER A 33 1.21 4.15 9.00
C SER A 33 0.89 3.99 7.51
N VAL A 34 0.41 5.06 6.86
CA VAL A 34 0.11 5.11 5.42
C VAL A 34 1.39 5.21 4.62
N THR A 35 2.31 6.10 4.99
CA THR A 35 3.61 6.25 4.30
C THR A 35 4.43 4.96 4.36
N ASN A 36 4.43 4.26 5.50
CA ASN A 36 5.10 2.97 5.63
C ASN A 36 4.43 1.87 4.79
N ALA A 37 3.09 1.91 4.65
CA ALA A 37 2.39 0.98 3.77
C ALA A 37 2.70 1.23 2.29
N GLU A 38 2.80 2.50 1.89
CA GLU A 38 3.21 2.91 0.54
C GLU A 38 4.61 2.42 0.22
N ALA A 39 5.56 2.60 1.15
CA ALA A 39 6.91 2.06 1.00
C ALA A 39 6.91 0.54 0.86
N GLY A 40 6.09 -0.17 1.63
CA GLY A 40 5.93 -1.63 1.53
C GLY A 40 5.38 -2.08 0.17
N VAL A 41 4.40 -1.37 -0.39
CA VAL A 41 3.88 -1.64 -1.75
C VAL A 41 4.97 -1.42 -2.78
N LYS A 42 5.70 -0.29 -2.72
CA LYS A 42 6.80 0.01 -3.66
C LYS A 42 7.92 -1.04 -3.61
N LEU A 43 8.29 -1.51 -2.41
CA LEU A 43 9.28 -2.56 -2.26
C LEU A 43 8.78 -3.88 -2.90
N GLN A 44 7.53 -4.24 -2.64
CA GLN A 44 6.94 -5.45 -3.19
C GLN A 44 6.77 -5.39 -4.72
N GLN A 45 6.50 -4.21 -5.29
CA GLN A 45 6.50 -3.99 -6.74
C GLN A 45 7.87 -4.30 -7.35
N LYS A 46 8.97 -3.79 -6.76
CA LYS A 46 10.33 -4.09 -7.22
C LYS A 46 10.64 -5.59 -7.19
N VAL A 47 10.17 -6.30 -6.17
CA VAL A 47 10.34 -7.76 -6.08
C VAL A 47 9.57 -8.48 -7.20
N VAL A 48 8.34 -8.05 -7.48
CA VAL A 48 7.56 -8.59 -8.61
C VAL A 48 8.26 -8.33 -9.94
N GLU A 49 8.75 -7.11 -10.17
CA GLU A 49 9.50 -6.75 -11.40
C GLU A 49 10.75 -7.61 -11.56
N GLN A 50 11.53 -7.82 -10.50
CA GLN A 50 12.71 -8.70 -10.54
C GLN A 50 12.32 -10.15 -10.86
N ALA A 51 11.23 -10.65 -10.27
CA ALA A 51 10.73 -11.99 -10.59
C ALA A 51 10.26 -12.10 -12.05
N GLN A 52 9.60 -11.06 -12.59
CA GLN A 52 9.20 -11.00 -13.99
C GLN A 52 10.41 -10.97 -14.93
N LYS A 53 11.47 -10.24 -14.59
CA LYS A 53 12.74 -10.24 -15.35
C LYS A 53 13.33 -11.65 -15.47
N LYS A 54 13.26 -12.45 -14.40
CA LYS A 54 13.72 -13.85 -14.45
C LYS A 54 12.87 -14.72 -15.39
N VAL A 55 11.55 -14.50 -15.44
CA VAL A 55 10.67 -15.17 -16.42
C VAL A 55 11.06 -14.79 -17.85
N ALA A 56 11.28 -13.49 -18.11
CA ALA A 56 11.69 -13.00 -19.42
C ALA A 56 13.04 -13.61 -19.86
N GLN A 57 14.03 -13.65 -18.96
CA GLN A 57 15.32 -14.28 -19.23
C GLN A 57 15.17 -15.77 -19.59
N ALA A 58 14.35 -16.52 -18.86
CA ALA A 58 14.09 -17.92 -19.15
C ALA A 58 13.33 -18.12 -20.48
N GLN A 59 12.44 -17.20 -20.85
CA GLN A 59 11.77 -17.20 -22.16
C GLN A 59 12.76 -16.95 -23.30
N THR A 60 13.66 -15.96 -23.17
CA THR A 60 14.71 -15.72 -24.18
C THR A 60 15.62 -16.94 -24.35
N LYS A 61 15.95 -17.66 -23.26
CA LYS A 61 16.67 -18.94 -23.36
C LYS A 61 15.85 -19.97 -24.16
N GLN A 62 14.55 -20.07 -23.91
CA GLN A 62 13.67 -20.99 -24.64
C GLN A 62 13.64 -20.69 -26.15
N ASP A 63 13.55 -19.42 -26.53
CA ASP A 63 13.50 -19.01 -27.94
C ASP A 63 14.80 -19.36 -28.68
N LYS A 64 15.95 -19.13 -28.03
CA LYS A 64 17.26 -19.57 -28.55
C LYS A 64 17.32 -21.10 -28.74
N HIS A 65 16.77 -21.88 -27.80
CA HIS A 65 16.71 -23.34 -27.96
C HIS A 65 15.78 -23.77 -29.08
N ARG A 66 14.65 -23.10 -29.30
CA ARG A 66 13.77 -23.37 -30.45
C ARG A 66 14.51 -23.18 -31.76
N ALA A 67 15.19 -22.04 -31.92
CA ALA A 67 15.99 -21.77 -33.12
C ALA A 67 17.09 -22.84 -33.35
N LYS A 68 17.75 -23.32 -32.28
CA LYS A 68 18.70 -24.44 -32.38
C LYS A 68 18.04 -25.74 -32.86
N VAL A 69 16.87 -26.08 -32.31
CA VAL A 69 16.11 -27.26 -32.74
C VAL A 69 15.74 -27.16 -34.21
N ASP A 70 15.27 -26.01 -34.66
CA ASP A 70 14.86 -25.79 -36.05
C ASP A 70 16.06 -25.90 -37.00
N GLY A 71 17.21 -25.32 -36.62
CA GLY A 71 18.46 -25.44 -37.37
C GLY A 71 18.95 -26.88 -37.52
N GLU A 72 18.96 -27.66 -36.44
CA GLU A 72 19.36 -29.07 -36.49
C GLU A 72 18.32 -29.95 -37.21
N ASN A 73 17.02 -29.64 -37.08
CA ASN A 73 15.96 -30.32 -37.85
C ASN A 73 16.13 -30.09 -39.36
N ALA A 74 16.48 -28.86 -39.78
CA ALA A 74 16.73 -28.54 -41.18
C ALA A 74 17.95 -29.31 -41.73
N LYS A 75 19.03 -29.44 -40.95
CA LYS A 75 20.18 -30.29 -41.30
C LYS A 75 19.76 -31.75 -41.43
N LEU A 76 18.97 -32.25 -40.48
CA LEU A 76 18.51 -33.63 -40.48
C LEU A 76 17.59 -33.91 -41.68
N ALA A 77 16.74 -32.97 -42.10
CA ALA A 77 15.93 -33.08 -43.30
C ALA A 77 16.80 -33.22 -44.57
N LYS A 78 17.84 -32.39 -44.72
CA LYS A 78 18.80 -32.51 -45.84
C LYS A 78 19.51 -33.85 -45.85
N LEU A 79 19.98 -34.32 -44.68
CA LEU A 79 20.63 -35.63 -44.56
C LEU A 79 19.69 -36.80 -44.86
N ARG A 80 18.39 -36.69 -44.52
CA ARG A 80 17.39 -37.70 -44.89
C ARG A 80 17.22 -37.80 -46.41
N ALA A 81 17.15 -36.66 -47.10
CA ALA A 81 17.04 -36.63 -48.56
C ALA A 81 18.29 -37.21 -49.24
N ASP A 82 19.48 -36.80 -48.81
CA ASP A 82 20.76 -37.34 -49.32
C ASP A 82 20.90 -38.85 -49.05
N THR A 83 20.51 -39.31 -47.86
CA THR A 83 20.52 -40.75 -47.53
C THR A 83 19.53 -41.54 -48.40
N ALA A 84 18.35 -40.97 -48.70
CA ALA A 84 17.38 -41.58 -49.60
C ALA A 84 17.97 -41.71 -51.02
N ALA A 85 18.51 -40.62 -51.57
CA ALA A 85 19.14 -40.64 -52.89
C ALA A 85 20.30 -41.65 -52.98
N LYS A 86 21.15 -41.76 -51.96
CA LYS A 86 22.21 -42.76 -51.89
C LYS A 86 21.68 -44.19 -51.81
N ARG A 87 20.59 -44.39 -51.06
CA ARG A 87 19.91 -45.69 -50.95
C ARG A 87 19.35 -46.12 -52.28
N ASP A 88 18.71 -45.22 -53.02
CA ASP A 88 18.12 -45.53 -54.32
C ASP A 88 19.21 -45.87 -55.36
N LYS A 89 20.34 -45.14 -55.35
CA LYS A 89 21.53 -45.49 -56.15
C LYS A 89 22.08 -46.87 -55.79
N ALA A 90 22.18 -47.19 -54.50
CA ALA A 90 22.67 -48.49 -54.03
C ALA A 90 21.71 -49.65 -54.36
N LYS A 91 20.40 -49.39 -54.46
CA LYS A 91 19.42 -50.37 -54.94
C LYS A 91 19.55 -50.63 -56.44
N ALA A 92 19.72 -49.56 -57.23
CA ALA A 92 19.87 -49.67 -58.68
C ALA A 92 21.19 -50.36 -59.09
N LYS A 93 22.29 -50.06 -58.38
CA LYS A 93 23.61 -50.68 -58.62
C LYS A 93 24.26 -51.05 -57.28
N PRO A 94 24.13 -52.31 -56.81
CA PRO A 94 24.51 -52.71 -55.46
C PRO A 94 26.02 -52.98 -55.32
N THR A 95 26.84 -51.96 -55.55
CA THR A 95 28.29 -52.05 -55.33
C THR A 95 28.66 -51.91 -53.85
N ALA A 96 29.80 -52.49 -53.45
CA ALA A 96 30.31 -52.35 -52.08
C ALA A 96 30.53 -50.88 -51.69
N ALA A 97 31.00 -50.04 -52.62
CA ALA A 97 31.16 -48.61 -52.41
C ALA A 97 29.81 -47.91 -52.15
N ALA A 98 28.76 -48.25 -52.91
CA ALA A 98 27.43 -47.67 -52.72
C ALA A 98 26.83 -48.04 -51.34
N LYS A 99 26.99 -49.30 -50.89
CA LYS A 99 26.56 -49.73 -49.55
C LYS A 99 27.29 -48.96 -48.44
N ARG A 100 28.62 -48.85 -48.52
CA ARG A 100 29.42 -48.05 -47.57
C ARG A 100 29.00 -46.57 -47.53
N ALA A 101 28.66 -45.98 -48.68
CA ALA A 101 28.17 -44.59 -48.74
C ALA A 101 26.83 -44.39 -48.04
N VAL A 102 25.91 -45.36 -48.13
CA VAL A 102 24.63 -45.34 -47.40
C VAL A 102 24.86 -45.45 -45.89
N ASP A 103 25.74 -46.34 -45.45
CA ASP A 103 26.03 -46.51 -44.03
C ASP A 103 26.73 -45.29 -43.43
N ALA A 104 27.67 -44.68 -44.16
CA ALA A 104 28.26 -43.40 -43.77
C ALA A 104 27.22 -42.28 -43.66
N ALA A 105 26.24 -42.22 -44.58
CA ALA A 105 25.15 -41.24 -44.52
C ALA A 105 24.21 -41.47 -43.32
N ARG A 106 23.89 -42.74 -43.01
CA ARG A 106 23.14 -43.13 -41.82
C ARG A 106 23.87 -42.73 -40.53
N GLY A 107 25.19 -42.93 -40.47
CA GLY A 107 26.02 -42.50 -39.35
C GLY A 107 25.89 -41.00 -39.08
N LYS A 108 26.05 -40.17 -40.12
CA LYS A 108 25.87 -38.71 -40.03
C LYS A 108 24.46 -38.32 -39.55
N MET A 109 23.42 -38.99 -40.05
CA MET A 109 22.04 -38.74 -39.62
C MET A 109 21.83 -39.08 -38.13
N ASN A 110 22.41 -40.18 -37.65
CA ASN A 110 22.29 -40.58 -36.24
C ASN A 110 22.98 -39.59 -35.31
N THR A 111 24.16 -39.05 -35.68
CA THR A 111 24.82 -38.00 -34.90
C THR A 111 23.93 -36.77 -34.72
N VAL A 112 23.27 -36.30 -35.79
CA VAL A 112 22.36 -35.15 -35.71
C VAL A 112 21.09 -35.49 -34.91
N ARG A 113 20.59 -36.72 -35.01
CA ARG A 113 19.43 -37.18 -34.22
C ARG A 113 19.73 -37.16 -32.72
N LEU A 114 20.90 -37.62 -32.30
CA LEU A 114 21.33 -37.57 -30.90
C LEU A 114 21.44 -36.13 -30.40
N LYS A 115 22.10 -35.24 -31.17
CA LYS A 115 22.15 -33.80 -30.84
C LYS A 115 20.75 -33.19 -30.67
N LEU A 116 19.81 -33.53 -31.55
CA LEU A 116 18.42 -33.06 -31.43
C LEU A 116 17.73 -33.59 -30.17
N GLN A 117 18.02 -34.82 -29.77
CA GLN A 117 17.47 -35.40 -28.55
C GLN A 117 17.98 -34.64 -27.31
N ASP A 118 19.28 -34.35 -27.26
CA ASP A 118 19.90 -33.60 -26.18
C ASP A 118 19.31 -32.18 -26.07
N ILE A 119 19.25 -31.45 -27.19
CA ILE A 119 18.69 -30.09 -27.21
C ILE A 119 17.20 -30.10 -26.82
N ARG A 120 16.43 -31.14 -27.20
CA ARG A 120 15.03 -31.30 -26.81
C ARG A 120 14.89 -31.65 -25.32
N ALA A 121 15.81 -32.41 -24.75
CA ALA A 121 15.84 -32.71 -23.31
C ALA A 121 16.12 -31.43 -22.52
N GLU A 122 17.13 -30.64 -22.93
CA GLU A 122 17.43 -29.33 -22.35
C GLU A 122 16.22 -28.38 -22.45
N ALA A 123 15.50 -28.38 -23.59
CA ALA A 123 14.31 -27.56 -23.76
C ALA A 123 13.19 -27.92 -22.76
N LYS A 124 13.09 -29.17 -22.28
CA LYS A 124 12.14 -29.56 -21.22
C LYS A 124 12.54 -28.94 -19.88
N LEU A 125 13.83 -28.93 -19.55
CA LEU A 125 14.34 -28.29 -18.34
C LEU A 125 14.06 -26.79 -18.34
N ILE A 126 14.28 -26.11 -19.47
CA ILE A 126 13.98 -24.67 -19.61
C ILE A 126 12.49 -24.39 -19.45
N ARG A 127 11.60 -25.24 -19.98
CA ARG A 127 10.15 -25.09 -19.74
C ARG A 127 9.80 -25.22 -18.26
N ALA A 128 10.44 -26.15 -17.54
CA ALA A 128 10.25 -26.30 -16.11
C ALA A 128 10.76 -25.06 -15.34
N GLU A 129 11.91 -24.50 -15.72
CA GLU A 129 12.46 -23.24 -15.18
C GLU A 129 11.46 -22.09 -15.36
N ILE A 130 10.87 -21.93 -16.55
CA ILE A 130 9.85 -20.91 -16.82
C ILE A 130 8.62 -21.09 -15.93
N GLN A 131 8.14 -22.32 -15.78
CA GLN A 131 6.98 -22.58 -14.92
C GLN A 131 7.28 -22.29 -13.45
N ALA A 132 8.46 -22.67 -12.96
CA ALA A 132 8.90 -22.35 -11.60
C ALA A 132 8.99 -20.84 -11.40
N ALA A 133 9.61 -20.11 -12.33
CA ALA A 133 9.72 -18.66 -12.28
C ALA A 133 8.33 -17.98 -12.30
N LYS A 134 7.40 -18.44 -13.13
CA LYS A 134 6.01 -17.96 -13.16
C LYS A 134 5.28 -18.19 -11.83
N LYS A 135 5.51 -19.34 -11.17
CA LYS A 135 4.95 -19.62 -9.83
C LYS A 135 5.50 -18.64 -8.79
N VAL A 136 6.78 -18.27 -8.86
CA VAL A 136 7.37 -17.23 -8.00
C VAL A 136 6.69 -15.88 -8.24
N VAL A 137 6.54 -15.46 -9.50
CA VAL A 137 5.82 -14.21 -9.84
C VAL A 137 4.41 -14.22 -9.27
N ALA A 138 3.67 -15.32 -9.41
CA ALA A 138 2.31 -15.43 -8.87
C ALA A 138 2.27 -15.27 -7.33
N ARG A 139 3.25 -15.83 -6.61
CA ARG A 139 3.39 -15.68 -5.15
C ARG A 139 3.68 -14.24 -4.77
N GLU A 140 4.60 -13.58 -5.45
CA GLU A 140 4.97 -12.18 -5.17
C GLU A 140 3.85 -11.21 -5.54
N VAL A 141 3.10 -11.46 -6.62
CA VAL A 141 1.90 -10.68 -6.97
C VAL A 141 0.80 -10.84 -5.91
N LYS A 142 0.64 -12.03 -5.31
CA LYS A 142 -0.31 -12.24 -4.21
C LYS A 142 0.08 -11.43 -2.97
N LYS A 143 1.37 -11.35 -2.65
CA LYS A 143 1.89 -10.49 -1.58
C LYS A 143 1.67 -9.00 -1.90
N LEU A 144 1.93 -8.59 -3.14
CA LEU A 144 1.68 -7.22 -3.61
C LEU A 144 0.22 -6.80 -3.42
N ARG A 145 -0.72 -7.63 -3.89
CA ARG A 145 -2.17 -7.38 -3.71
C ARG A 145 -2.56 -7.25 -2.23
N THR A 146 -1.90 -8.00 -1.35
CA THR A 146 -2.15 -7.92 0.09
C THR A 146 -1.62 -6.62 0.67
N ALA A 147 -0.42 -6.19 0.26
CA ALA A 147 0.15 -4.89 0.64
C ALA A 147 -0.72 -3.72 0.13
N GLU A 148 -1.21 -3.78 -1.11
CA GLU A 148 -2.12 -2.79 -1.69
C GLU A 148 -3.45 -2.70 -0.92
N ARG A 149 -4.03 -3.85 -0.54
CA ARG A 149 -5.24 -3.88 0.30
C ARG A 149 -4.98 -3.23 1.67
N ASN A 150 -3.84 -3.53 2.30
CA ASN A 150 -3.47 -2.91 3.58
C ASN A 150 -3.34 -1.38 3.46
N LEU A 151 -2.66 -0.91 2.42
CA LEU A 151 -2.54 0.51 2.10
C LEU A 151 -3.91 1.16 1.91
N LYS A 152 -4.80 0.54 1.12
CA LYS A 152 -6.15 1.04 0.88
C LYS A 152 -6.97 1.14 2.17
N THR A 153 -6.86 0.16 3.06
CA THR A 153 -7.54 0.19 4.36
C THR A 153 -7.02 1.34 5.22
N LYS A 154 -5.70 1.54 5.28
CA LYS A 154 -5.09 2.64 6.05
C LYS A 154 -5.46 4.01 5.50
N LEU A 155 -5.54 4.18 4.18
CA LEU A 155 -6.03 5.40 3.55
C LEU A 155 -7.48 5.68 3.92
N ARG A 156 -8.37 4.68 3.80
CA ARG A 156 -9.79 4.80 4.20
C ARG A 156 -9.94 5.14 5.69
N GLU A 157 -9.13 4.55 6.56
CA GLU A 157 -9.14 4.88 7.99
C GLU A 157 -8.68 6.31 8.25
N HIS A 158 -7.65 6.77 7.55
CA HIS A 158 -7.18 8.15 7.63
C HIS A 158 -8.27 9.13 7.17
N GLU A 159 -8.90 8.86 6.02
CA GLU A 159 -10.02 9.66 5.50
C GLU A 159 -11.21 9.69 6.47
N ARG A 160 -11.60 8.54 7.05
CA ARG A 160 -12.65 8.48 8.08
C ARG A 160 -12.30 9.30 9.32
N LYS A 161 -11.03 9.30 9.75
CA LYS A 161 -10.56 10.12 10.88
C LYS A 161 -10.63 11.61 10.55
N LEU A 162 -10.21 12.01 9.35
CA LEU A 162 -10.33 13.39 8.89
C LEU A 162 -11.80 13.82 8.81
N ALA A 163 -12.68 12.99 8.21
CA ALA A 163 -14.11 13.27 8.13
C ALA A 163 -14.78 13.40 9.51
N LYS A 164 -14.38 12.58 10.50
CA LYS A 164 -14.84 12.71 11.88
C LYS A 164 -14.36 14.01 12.54
N LYS A 165 -13.11 14.40 12.31
CA LYS A 165 -12.57 15.68 12.81
C LYS A 165 -13.34 16.86 12.21
N VAL A 166 -13.55 16.87 10.90
CA VAL A 166 -14.32 17.91 10.21
C VAL A 166 -15.75 17.99 10.75
N LYS A 167 -16.45 16.85 10.92
CA LYS A 167 -17.81 16.84 11.53
C LYS A 167 -17.80 17.34 12.97
N ALA A 168 -16.78 17.03 13.76
CA ALA A 168 -16.65 17.51 15.13
C ALA A 168 -16.40 19.03 15.17
N GLU A 169 -15.59 19.55 14.27
CA GLU A 169 -15.33 21.00 14.14
C GLU A 169 -16.57 21.75 13.64
N GLN A 170 -17.30 21.21 12.67
CA GLN A 170 -18.59 21.76 12.21
C GLN A 170 -19.61 21.84 13.36
N LYS A 171 -19.78 20.76 14.14
CA LYS A 171 -20.67 20.77 15.32
C LYS A 171 -20.23 21.78 16.37
N LYS A 172 -18.92 21.97 16.59
CA LYS A 172 -18.39 22.99 17.50
C LYS A 172 -18.64 24.41 16.98
N ALA A 173 -18.47 24.64 15.69
CA ALA A 173 -18.74 25.92 15.05
C ALA A 173 -20.24 26.26 15.11
N GLU A 174 -21.11 25.28 14.83
CA GLU A 174 -22.56 25.44 14.90
C GLU A 174 -23.05 25.67 16.34
N ALA A 175 -22.48 24.97 17.34
CA ALA A 175 -22.78 25.20 18.74
C ALA A 175 -22.34 26.61 19.20
N LYS A 176 -21.18 27.09 18.73
CA LYS A 176 -20.73 28.47 18.99
C LYS A 176 -21.64 29.50 18.32
N ALA A 177 -22.09 29.25 17.09
CA ALA A 177 -23.05 30.11 16.39
C ALA A 177 -24.41 30.15 17.11
N LYS A 178 -24.93 29.00 17.55
CA LYS A 178 -26.17 28.92 18.34
C LYS A 178 -26.05 29.60 19.71
N ALA A 179 -24.89 29.50 20.36
CA ALA A 179 -24.63 30.19 21.62
C ALA A 179 -24.53 31.72 21.43
N ALA A 180 -23.91 32.17 20.33
CA ALA A 180 -23.86 33.59 19.97
C ALA A 180 -25.27 34.14 19.67
N ALA A 181 -26.08 33.42 18.89
CA ALA A 181 -27.46 33.81 18.59
C ALA A 181 -28.34 33.90 19.85
N LYS A 182 -28.21 32.95 20.80
CA LYS A 182 -28.91 33.00 22.09
C LYS A 182 -28.46 34.19 22.96
N ARG A 183 -27.17 34.54 22.93
CA ARG A 183 -26.66 35.72 23.64
C ARG A 183 -27.22 37.02 23.06
N GLU A 184 -27.30 37.14 21.74
CA GLU A 184 -27.87 38.31 21.07
C GLU A 184 -29.40 38.42 21.32
N ALA A 185 -30.13 37.31 21.25
CA ALA A 185 -31.55 37.29 21.60
C ALA A 185 -31.83 37.65 23.08
N ALA A 186 -30.96 37.24 24.01
CA ALA A 186 -31.08 37.62 25.42
C ALA A 186 -30.78 39.11 25.66
N LYS A 187 -29.84 39.70 24.92
CA LYS A 187 -29.58 41.14 24.94
C LYS A 187 -30.78 41.93 24.38
N ALA A 188 -31.39 41.47 23.28
CA ALA A 188 -32.58 42.08 22.70
C ALA A 188 -33.78 42.05 23.67
N LYS A 189 -34.02 40.92 24.35
CA LYS A 189 -35.07 40.83 25.39
C LYS A 189 -34.80 41.72 26.61
N ARG A 190 -33.53 41.86 27.04
CA ARG A 190 -33.14 42.81 28.10
C ARG A 190 -33.30 44.26 27.68
N ALA A 191 -33.04 44.59 26.41
CA ALA A 191 -33.27 45.93 25.88
C ALA A 191 -34.77 46.27 25.78
N ALA A 192 -35.60 45.31 25.38
CA ALA A 192 -37.06 45.47 25.36
C ALA A 192 -37.64 45.67 26.77
N LYS A 193 -37.15 44.93 27.78
CA LYS A 193 -37.59 45.08 29.18
C LYS A 193 -37.11 46.37 29.85
N LYS A 194 -36.06 47.01 29.34
CA LYS A 194 -35.64 48.37 29.75
C LYS A 194 -36.48 49.48 29.11
N LYS A 195 -37.15 49.22 27.98
CA LYS A 195 -38.06 50.19 27.34
C LYS A 195 -39.49 50.15 27.90
N SER A 196 -39.87 49.11 28.65
CA SER A 196 -41.20 49.00 29.28
C SER A 196 -41.23 49.34 30.77
N ALA A 197 -40.13 49.81 31.36
CA ALA A 197 -40.09 50.25 32.75
C ALA A 197 -39.95 51.78 32.82
N ALA A 198 -41.09 52.47 32.95
CA ALA A 198 -41.12 53.88 33.36
C ALA A 198 -40.56 54.05 34.79
N PRO A 199 -39.88 55.16 35.11
CA PRO A 199 -39.12 55.30 36.35
C PRO A 199 -40.06 55.61 37.50
N LYS A 200 -40.29 54.66 38.42
CA LYS A 200 -40.85 54.99 39.73
C LYS A 200 -39.74 55.13 40.77
N ARG A 201 -39.83 56.29 41.43
CA ARG A 201 -38.92 56.95 42.37
C ARG A 201 -38.48 56.10 43.57
N LYS A 202 -37.31 56.51 44.09
CA LYS A 202 -36.69 56.11 45.36
C LYS A 202 -37.70 56.08 46.53
N LYS A 203 -37.60 55.05 47.38
CA LYS A 203 -37.79 55.18 48.83
C LYS A 203 -36.75 54.34 49.57
N ALA A 204 -36.00 55.03 50.42
CA ALA A 204 -35.13 54.45 51.43
C ALA A 204 -35.98 53.83 52.54
N ALA A 205 -35.51 52.72 53.11
CA ALA A 205 -35.84 52.34 54.48
C ALA A 205 -34.68 51.53 55.06
N ALA A 206 -34.18 52.05 56.17
CA ALA A 206 -33.07 51.53 56.94
C ALA A 206 -33.43 50.26 57.72
N LYS A 207 -32.38 49.47 58.01
CA LYS A 207 -32.14 48.62 59.19
C LYS A 207 -33.36 47.99 59.89
N LYS A 208 -33.36 46.65 59.96
CA LYS A 208 -33.39 45.95 61.26
C LYS A 208 -32.50 44.70 61.23
N ALA A 209 -31.70 44.58 62.28
CA ALA A 209 -30.85 43.46 62.61
C ALA A 209 -31.62 42.46 63.48
N ALA A 210 -31.42 41.17 63.22
CA ALA A 210 -31.59 40.00 64.09
C ALA A 210 -31.38 38.78 63.16
N THR A 211 -30.62 37.72 63.45
CA THR A 211 -29.92 37.25 64.63
C THR A 211 -28.94 36.17 64.15
N LYS A 212 -27.89 35.96 64.93
CA LYS A 212 -26.84 34.94 64.78
C LYS A 212 -27.38 33.55 64.40
N LYS A 213 -26.71 32.89 63.44
CA LYS A 213 -26.13 31.53 63.61
C LYS A 213 -25.34 31.13 62.36
N ALA A 214 -24.06 30.86 62.55
CA ALA A 214 -23.22 30.03 61.70
C ALA A 214 -22.54 29.01 62.62
N PRO A 215 -21.90 27.92 62.13
CA PRO A 215 -21.89 27.35 60.78
C PRO A 215 -22.13 25.82 60.79
N ALA A 216 -22.02 25.22 59.59
CA ALA A 216 -21.44 23.90 59.31
C ALA A 216 -22.36 22.71 58.96
N LYS A 217 -22.05 22.17 57.76
CA LYS A 217 -22.06 20.76 57.34
C LYS A 217 -23.41 20.04 57.25
N LYS A 218 -23.89 19.88 56.01
CA LYS A 218 -24.57 18.65 55.56
C LYS A 218 -23.70 17.94 54.53
N LYS A 219 -23.08 16.83 54.95
CA LYS A 219 -22.62 15.71 54.11
C LYS A 219 -23.65 14.60 54.27
N ALA A 220 -24.20 14.11 53.16
CA ALA A 220 -24.73 12.76 52.91
C ALA A 220 -25.35 12.78 51.51
N ALA A 221 -25.29 11.79 50.64
CA ALA A 221 -24.49 10.58 50.54
C ALA A 221 -24.72 10.05 49.09
N THR A 222 -23.78 9.24 48.61
CA THR A 222 -23.96 8.17 47.59
C THR A 222 -24.51 8.53 46.19
N LYS A 223 -23.65 8.56 45.16
CA LYS A 223 -23.98 8.01 43.82
C LYS A 223 -22.75 7.40 43.10
N LYS A 224 -22.81 6.07 42.96
CA LYS A 224 -22.35 5.21 41.85
C LYS A 224 -20.98 5.49 41.21
N ALA A 225 -19.98 4.71 41.63
CA ALA A 225 -18.90 4.28 40.74
C ALA A 225 -19.37 3.08 39.92
N ALA A 226 -19.42 3.24 38.59
CA ALA A 226 -19.56 2.14 37.65
C ALA A 226 -18.18 1.53 37.41
N VAL A 227 -17.95 0.30 37.87
CA VAL A 227 -16.72 -0.45 37.59
C VAL A 227 -17.10 -1.85 37.11
N ARG A 228 -16.83 -2.07 35.81
CA ARG A 228 -16.44 -3.33 35.15
C ARG A 228 -17.46 -4.48 35.03
N LYS A 229 -18.00 -4.60 33.82
CA LYS A 229 -18.28 -5.90 33.16
C LYS A 229 -16.96 -6.63 32.92
N ALA A 230 -16.86 -7.89 33.34
CA ALA A 230 -16.05 -8.91 32.71
C ALA A 230 -16.77 -10.27 32.83
N PRO A 231 -17.09 -10.97 31.72
CA PRO A 231 -17.74 -12.26 31.76
C PRO A 231 -16.75 -13.39 32.06
N ALA A 232 -17.26 -14.40 32.77
CA ALA A 232 -16.59 -15.60 33.21
C ALA A 232 -15.88 -16.37 32.08
N LYS A 233 -14.61 -16.71 32.29
CA LYS A 233 -13.85 -17.67 31.46
C LYS A 233 -14.38 -19.08 31.74
N LYS A 234 -15.18 -19.60 30.82
CA LYS A 234 -15.60 -21.01 30.77
C LYS A 234 -14.54 -21.83 30.02
N ALA A 235 -13.96 -22.78 30.74
CA ALA A 235 -13.29 -24.02 30.31
C ALA A 235 -12.63 -24.08 28.91
N ALA A 236 -11.30 -24.06 28.90
CA ALA A 236 -10.50 -24.58 27.80
C ALA A 236 -10.59 -26.11 27.76
N ARG A 237 -11.45 -26.67 26.90
CA ARG A 237 -11.40 -28.09 26.54
C ARG A 237 -10.31 -28.29 25.48
N LYS A 238 -9.20 -28.88 25.90
CA LYS A 238 -8.23 -29.59 25.04
C LYS A 238 -9.00 -30.57 24.14
N LYS A 239 -8.87 -30.45 22.82
CA LYS A 239 -9.00 -31.59 21.90
C LYS A 239 -7.67 -31.76 21.16
N ARG A 240 -7.04 -32.90 21.45
CA ARG A 240 -5.89 -33.48 20.73
C ARG A 240 -6.29 -33.74 19.26
N PRO A 241 -5.37 -33.63 18.29
CA PRO A 241 -5.53 -34.32 17.02
C PRO A 241 -5.29 -35.82 17.23
N ALA A 242 -6.28 -36.64 16.88
CA ALA A 242 -6.10 -38.09 16.79
C ALA A 242 -5.38 -38.39 15.47
N ALA A 243 -4.26 -39.10 15.58
CA ALA A 243 -3.54 -39.72 14.48
C ALA A 243 -4.08 -41.14 14.22
N LYS A 244 -3.98 -41.57 12.95
CA LYS A 244 -4.23 -42.89 12.30
C LYS A 244 -5.36 -42.80 11.27
N ALA A 245 -5.28 -43.37 10.06
CA ALA A 245 -4.31 -44.32 9.51
C ALA A 245 -4.14 -44.09 8.00
N LYS A 246 -2.95 -44.40 7.49
CA LYS A 246 -2.71 -44.78 6.10
C LYS A 246 -2.98 -46.29 5.99
N SER A 247 -3.77 -46.69 5.00
CA SER A 247 -3.78 -48.01 4.35
C SER A 247 -3.89 -47.69 2.85
N ALA A 248 -2.99 -48.03 1.93
CA ALA A 248 -2.29 -49.29 1.68
C ALA A 248 -3.27 -50.45 1.42
N SER A 249 -3.88 -50.42 0.24
CA SER A 249 -4.30 -51.56 -0.58
C SER A 249 -4.38 -51.06 -2.02
#